data_AF-A0A2T1HL78-F1
#
_entry.id   AF-A0A2T1HL78-F1
#
_cell.length_a   1.000
_cell.length_b   1.000
_cell.length_c   1.000
_cell.angle_alpha   90.00
_cell.angle_beta   90.00
_cell.angle_gamma   90.00
#
_symmetry.space_group_name_H-M   'P 1'
#
loop_
_entity.id
_entity.type
_entity.pdbx_description
1 polymer ?
#
loop_
_entity_poly.entity_id
_entity_poly.type
_entity_poly.pdbx_seq_one_letter_code
_entity_poly.pdbx_strand_id
1 'polypeptide(L)'
;DAPDGEKARDMINSIRPEVAVIDISMPKLNGADLARALTETCPEVKILVLTVHEDRAYVRRLMDAGARGYVLKRSAADDLPRALRAVADGGLYLDPQVAEIALVRDGDAVSVERGTGEPLSQRET
;
A
#
# COMPACT_ATOMS: atom_id res chain seq x y z
N ASP A 1 -21.22 1.63 0.55
CA ASP A 1 -20.30 2.57 1.23
C ASP A 1 -20.68 2.69 2.71
N ALA A 2 -19.75 3.13 3.56
CA ALA A 2 -19.95 3.30 5.00
C ALA A 2 -19.67 4.76 5.40
N PRO A 3 -20.42 5.36 6.34
CA PRO A 3 -20.23 6.75 6.73
C PRO A 3 -19.03 6.98 7.67
N ASP A 4 -18.56 5.94 8.37
CA ASP A 4 -17.43 6.00 9.29
C ASP A 4 -16.79 4.62 9.48
N GLY A 5 -15.62 4.59 10.15
CA GLY A 5 -14.85 3.35 10.32
C GLY A 5 -15.52 2.30 11.22
N GLU A 6 -16.39 2.69 12.15
CA GLU A 6 -17.14 1.73 12.97
C GLU A 6 -18.21 1.01 12.15
N LYS A 7 -18.97 1.77 11.35
CA LYS A 7 -19.95 1.19 10.41
C LYS A 7 -19.28 0.38 9.32
N ALA A 8 -18.10 0.78 8.86
CA ALA A 8 -17.30 -0.01 7.93
C ALA A 8 -16.93 -1.36 8.56
N ARG A 9 -16.43 -1.37 9.81
CA ARG A 9 -16.11 -2.60 10.54
C ARG A 9 -17.31 -3.52 10.68
N ASP A 10 -18.45 -2.99 11.14
CA ASP A 10 -19.66 -3.79 11.35
C ASP A 10 -20.15 -4.43 10.04
N MET A 11 -20.12 -3.66 8.95
CA MET A 11 -20.49 -4.16 7.63
C MET A 11 -19.51 -5.19 7.09
N ILE A 12 -18.20 -4.99 7.24
CA ILE A 12 -17.18 -5.94 6.81
C ILE A 12 -17.30 -7.26 7.60
N ASN A 13 -17.50 -7.18 8.92
CA ASN A 13 -17.70 -8.35 9.76
C ASN A 13 -18.92 -9.19 9.34
N SER A 14 -19.97 -8.52 8.85
CA SER A 14 -21.23 -9.14 8.42
C SER A 14 -21.16 -9.70 7.00
N ILE A 15 -20.64 -8.94 6.04
CA ILE A 15 -20.60 -9.31 4.63
C ILE A 15 -19.42 -10.23 4.31
N ARG A 16 -18.32 -10.13 5.06
CA ARG A 16 -17.06 -10.88 4.83
C ARG A 16 -16.59 -10.78 3.36
N PRO A 17 -16.36 -9.56 2.83
CA PRO A 17 -15.92 -9.40 1.44
C PRO A 17 -14.51 -9.97 1.24
N GLU A 18 -14.22 -10.45 0.03
CA GLU A 18 -12.86 -10.93 -0.31
C GLU A 18 -11.82 -9.81 -0.23
N VAL A 19 -12.22 -8.59 -0.61
CA VAL A 19 -11.39 -7.38 -0.48
C VAL A 19 -12.24 -6.23 0.07
N ALA A 20 -11.76 -5.58 1.12
CA ALA A 20 -12.32 -4.36 1.66
C ALA A 20 -11.48 -3.14 1.21
N VAL A 21 -12.09 -2.24 0.44
CA VAL A 21 -11.49 -0.94 0.11
C VAL A 21 -11.86 0.05 1.21
N ILE A 22 -10.86 0.56 1.93
CA ILE A 22 -11.05 1.46 3.08
C ILE A 22 -10.39 2.80 2.84
N ASP A 23 -11.09 3.87 3.21
CA ASP A 23 -10.51 5.22 3.22
C ASP A 23 -9.75 5.46 4.53
N ILE A 24 -8.52 5.98 4.47
CA ILE A 24 -7.77 6.27 5.70
C ILE A 24 -8.33 7.47 6.47
N SER A 25 -8.94 8.43 5.75
CA SER A 25 -9.44 9.69 6.30
C SER A 25 -10.86 9.58 6.86
N MET A 26 -11.28 8.38 7.29
CA MET A 26 -12.60 8.18 7.90
C MET A 26 -12.66 8.75 9.33
N PRO A 27 -13.78 9.37 9.73
CA PRO A 27 -14.00 9.79 11.10
C PRO A 27 -14.17 8.58 12.06
N LYS A 28 -13.98 8.85 13.37
CA LYS A 28 -14.07 7.93 14.53
C LYS A 28 -13.00 6.84 14.60
N LEU A 29 -12.98 5.92 13.65
CA LEU A 29 -12.00 4.83 13.59
C LEU A 29 -11.13 5.04 12.35
N ASN A 30 -9.86 5.40 12.58
CA ASN A 30 -8.93 5.63 11.48
C ASN A 30 -8.64 4.32 10.73
N GLY A 31 -8.25 4.43 9.46
CA GLY A 31 -8.04 3.27 8.60
C GLY A 31 -6.99 2.27 9.10
N ALA A 32 -6.00 2.71 9.90
CA ALA A 32 -4.96 1.81 10.44
C ALA A 32 -5.48 0.97 11.62
N ASP A 33 -6.24 1.59 12.53
CA ASP A 33 -6.88 0.88 13.63
C ASP A 33 -7.97 -0.07 13.12
N LEU A 34 -8.70 0.34 12.07
CA LEU A 34 -9.63 -0.54 11.37
C LEU A 34 -8.91 -1.73 10.72
N ALA A 35 -7.80 -1.50 10.00
CA ALA A 35 -7.04 -2.56 9.36
C ALA A 35 -6.51 -3.58 10.38
N ARG A 36 -5.97 -3.12 11.51
CA ARG A 36 -5.52 -3.99 12.59
C ARG A 36 -6.67 -4.81 13.18
N ALA A 37 -7.80 -4.16 13.49
CA ALA A 37 -8.97 -4.85 14.04
C ALA A 37 -9.51 -5.92 13.07
N LEU A 38 -9.57 -5.61 11.77
CA LEU A 38 -10.01 -6.57 10.75
C LEU A 38 -9.03 -7.71 10.57
N THR A 39 -7.73 -7.48 10.69
CA THR A 39 -6.73 -8.55 10.65
C THR A 39 -6.91 -9.54 11.82
N GLU A 40 -7.37 -9.05 12.97
CA GLU A 40 -7.65 -9.89 14.16
C GLU A 40 -9.01 -10.61 14.07
N THR A 41 -10.07 -9.94 13.57
CA THR A 41 -11.44 -10.49 13.58
C THR A 41 -11.87 -11.16 12.26
N CYS A 42 -11.24 -10.78 11.15
CA CYS A 42 -11.53 -11.19 9.79
C CYS A 42 -10.25 -11.39 8.96
N PRO A 43 -9.36 -12.33 9.34
CA PRO A 43 -8.07 -12.52 8.66
C PRO A 43 -8.21 -12.93 7.19
N GLU A 44 -9.37 -13.42 6.76
CA GLU A 44 -9.63 -13.73 5.34
C GLU A 44 -9.90 -12.49 4.48
N VAL A 45 -10.29 -11.37 5.09
CA VAL A 45 -10.63 -10.13 4.38
C VAL A 45 -9.34 -9.40 4.03
N LYS A 46 -9.09 -9.22 2.74
CA LYS A 46 -7.91 -8.50 2.27
C LYS A 46 -8.17 -7.00 2.28
N ILE A 47 -7.26 -6.22 2.85
CA ILE A 47 -7.47 -4.78 3.05
C ILE A 47 -6.72 -3.98 1.97
N LEU A 48 -7.45 -3.15 1.24
CA LEU A 48 -6.91 -2.19 0.28
C LEU A 48 -7.20 -0.77 0.79
N VAL A 49 -6.15 0.01 1.03
CA VAL A 49 -6.26 1.37 1.55
C VAL A 49 -6.32 2.37 0.40
N LEU A 50 -7.25 3.30 0.51
CA LEU A 50 -7.40 4.47 -0.33
C LEU A 50 -7.06 5.73 0.48
N THR A 51 -6.14 6.56 -0.02
CA THR A 51 -5.55 7.65 0.78
C THR A 51 -5.12 8.84 -0.06
N VAL A 52 -5.09 10.04 0.53
CA VAL A 52 -4.45 11.22 -0.10
C VAL A 52 -2.96 11.35 0.24
N HIS A 53 -2.49 10.60 1.24
CA HIS A 53 -1.16 10.70 1.80
C HIS A 53 -0.18 9.76 1.07
N GLU A 54 0.99 10.28 0.73
CA GLU A 54 2.10 9.52 0.15
C GLU A 54 3.25 9.30 1.15
N ASP A 55 2.99 9.56 2.43
CA ASP A 55 4.00 9.52 3.48
C ASP A 55 4.43 8.08 3.82
N ARG A 56 5.76 7.86 3.83
CA ARG A 56 6.38 6.56 4.07
C ARG A 56 6.02 5.94 5.41
N ALA A 57 5.95 6.74 6.47
CA ALA A 57 5.61 6.24 7.81
C ALA A 57 4.17 5.76 7.85
N TYR A 58 3.26 6.45 7.17
CA TYR A 58 1.87 6.00 7.02
C TYR A 58 1.74 4.71 6.23
N VAL A 59 2.46 4.60 5.11
CA VAL A 59 2.47 3.39 4.27
C VAL A 59 2.94 2.19 5.08
N ARG A 60 4.08 2.34 5.78
CA ARG A 60 4.63 1.28 6.62
C ARG A 60 3.68 0.88 7.74
N ARG A 61 3.13 1.86 8.47
CA ARG A 61 2.17 1.61 9.55
C ARG A 61 0.94 0.83 9.09
N LEU A 62 0.43 1.11 7.90
CA LEU A 62 -0.73 0.41 7.35
C LEU A 62 -0.39 -1.00 6.86
N MET A 63 0.78 -1.17 6.25
CA MET A 63 1.28 -2.50 5.87
C MET A 63 1.50 -3.38 7.10
N ASP A 64 2.12 -2.83 8.16
CA ASP A 64 2.31 -3.50 9.45
C ASP A 64 0.95 -3.83 10.14
N ALA A 65 -0.09 -3.03 9.88
CA ALA A 65 -1.44 -3.27 10.35
C ALA A 65 -2.23 -4.31 9.52
N GLY A 66 -1.62 -4.90 8.48
CA GLY A 66 -2.22 -5.96 7.67
C GLY A 66 -2.79 -5.51 6.33
N ALA A 67 -2.60 -4.26 5.92
CA ALA A 67 -2.98 -3.82 4.57
C ALA A 67 -2.18 -4.58 3.49
N ARG A 68 -2.88 -4.95 2.41
CA ARG A 68 -2.30 -5.65 1.25
C ARG A 68 -2.29 -4.78 -0.01
N GLY A 69 -3.08 -3.71 -0.02
CA GLY A 69 -3.11 -2.73 -1.11
C GLY A 69 -3.02 -1.30 -0.59
N TYR A 70 -2.34 -0.44 -1.33
CA TYR A 70 -2.25 1.01 -1.06
C TYR A 70 -2.40 1.78 -2.37
N VAL A 71 -3.46 2.58 -2.49
CA VAL A 71 -3.81 3.35 -3.68
C VAL A 71 -4.03 4.81 -3.30
N LEU A 72 -3.44 5.73 -4.07
CA LEU A 72 -3.67 7.15 -3.87
C LEU A 72 -5.02 7.56 -4.46
N LYS A 73 -5.79 8.40 -3.77
CA LYS A 73 -7.10 8.89 -4.23
C LYS A 73 -7.02 9.59 -5.58
N ARG A 74 -5.91 10.26 -5.87
CA ARG A 74 -5.68 10.95 -7.14
C ARG A 74 -5.51 10.00 -8.33
N SER A 75 -5.02 8.79 -8.12
CA SER A 75 -4.78 7.75 -9.14
C SER A 75 -5.86 6.66 -9.12
N ALA A 76 -6.81 6.71 -8.19
CA ALA A 76 -7.77 5.65 -7.92
C ALA A 76 -8.61 5.25 -9.14
N ALA A 77 -8.95 6.18 -10.02
CA ALA A 77 -9.73 5.89 -11.22
C ALA A 77 -9.03 4.84 -12.12
N ASP A 78 -7.72 4.93 -12.25
CA ASP A 78 -6.91 4.08 -13.12
C ASP A 78 -6.35 2.86 -12.39
N ASP A 79 -5.95 3.04 -11.13
CA ASP A 79 -5.16 2.04 -10.41
C ASP A 79 -5.97 1.17 -9.45
N LEU A 80 -7.13 1.63 -8.97
CA LEU A 80 -7.97 0.81 -8.09
C LEU A 80 -8.41 -0.52 -8.72
N PRO A 81 -8.80 -0.59 -10.01
CA PRO A 81 -9.15 -1.87 -10.63
C PRO A 81 -7.98 -2.86 -10.68
N ARG A 82 -6.75 -2.35 -10.88
CA ARG A 82 -5.53 -3.19 -10.91
C ARG A 82 -5.17 -3.66 -9.51
N ALA A 83 -5.22 -2.75 -8.55
CA ALA A 83 -4.97 -3.02 -7.14
C ALA A 83 -5.96 -4.05 -6.58
N LEU A 84 -7.25 -3.91 -6.90
CA LEU A 84 -8.29 -4.83 -6.47
C LEU A 84 -8.01 -6.27 -6.96
N ARG A 85 -7.66 -6.43 -8.24
CA ARG A 85 -7.32 -7.76 -8.80
C ARG A 85 -6.07 -8.35 -8.15
N ALA A 86 -4.99 -7.56 -8.06
CA ALA A 86 -3.74 -8.01 -7.46
C ALA A 86 -3.92 -8.44 -5.99
N VAL A 87 -4.70 -7.67 -5.22
CA VAL A 87 -5.01 -8.01 -3.83
C VAL A 87 -5.93 -9.21 -3.76
N ALA A 88 -6.99 -9.29 -4.58
CA ALA A 88 -7.90 -10.44 -4.61
C ALA A 88 -7.15 -11.76 -4.84
N ASP A 89 -6.15 -11.78 -5.72
CA ASP A 89 -5.28 -12.92 -6.00
C ASP A 89 -4.27 -13.24 -4.87
N GLY A 90 -4.30 -12.50 -3.76
CA GLY A 90 -3.42 -12.69 -2.60
C GLY A 90 -2.10 -11.93 -2.67
N GLY A 91 -1.89 -11.16 -3.74
CA GLY A 91 -0.71 -10.33 -3.95
C GLY A 91 -0.65 -9.09 -3.05
N LEU A 92 0.36 -8.26 -3.32
CA LEU A 92 0.51 -6.93 -2.76
C LEU A 92 0.39 -5.91 -3.89
N TYR A 93 -0.24 -4.77 -3.60
CA TYR A 93 -0.27 -3.63 -4.50
C TYR A 93 0.16 -2.36 -3.77
N LEU A 94 1.14 -1.67 -4.34
CA LEU A 94 1.53 -0.33 -3.94
C LEU A 94 1.41 0.57 -5.15
N ASP A 95 0.72 1.69 -4.99
CA ASP A 95 0.75 2.78 -5.96
C ASP A 95 2.22 3.09 -6.34
N PRO A 96 2.55 3.26 -7.63
CA PRO A 96 3.93 3.48 -8.06
C PRO A 96 4.64 4.61 -7.33
N GLN A 97 3.94 5.72 -7.04
CA GLN A 97 4.52 6.87 -6.34
C GLN A 97 4.84 6.54 -4.88
N VAL A 98 3.97 5.75 -4.26
CA VAL A 98 4.15 5.25 -2.90
C VAL A 98 5.28 4.21 -2.84
N ALA A 99 5.35 3.33 -3.83
CA ALA A 99 6.38 2.31 -3.93
C ALA A 99 7.77 2.94 -4.04
N GLU A 100 7.92 4.00 -4.84
CA GLU A 100 9.16 4.77 -4.96
C GLU A 100 9.62 5.28 -3.59
N ILE A 101 8.73 5.99 -2.88
CA ILE A 101 9.02 6.55 -1.55
C ILE A 101 9.32 5.44 -0.52
N ALA A 102 8.58 4.33 -0.55
CA ALA A 102 8.75 3.24 0.40
C ALA A 102 10.07 2.48 0.22
N LEU A 103 10.53 2.33 -1.03
CA LEU A 103 11.77 1.63 -1.38
C LEU A 103 13.04 2.48 -1.16
N VAL A 104 12.95 3.81 -1.14
CA VAL A 104 14.11 4.64 -0.78
C VAL A 104 14.52 4.31 0.66
N ARG A 105 15.67 3.65 0.79
CA ARG A 105 16.27 3.33 2.09
C ARG A 105 16.79 4.62 2.73
N ASP A 106 16.53 4.80 4.02
CA ASP A 106 17.29 5.73 4.85
C ASP A 106 18.76 5.27 4.81
N GLY A 107 19.55 5.85 3.91
CA GLY A 107 21.00 5.63 3.83
C GLY A 107 21.56 4.96 2.57
N ASP A 108 20.78 4.73 1.50
CA ASP A 108 21.35 4.17 0.26
C ASP A 108 21.44 5.25 -0.83
N ALA A 109 22.63 5.85 -0.95
CA ALA A 109 23.04 6.53 -2.16
C ALA A 109 23.11 5.48 -3.27
N VAL A 110 22.03 5.33 -4.03
CA VAL A 110 21.99 4.43 -5.19
C VAL A 110 22.95 4.99 -6.24
N SER A 111 24.16 4.43 -6.27
CA SER A 111 25.00 4.47 -7.46
C SER A 111 24.30 3.61 -8.50
N VAL A 112 23.72 4.24 -9.51
CA VAL A 112 23.21 3.54 -10.68
C VAL A 112 24.41 3.01 -11.46
N GLU A 113 24.85 1.81 -11.10
CA GLU A 113 25.78 1.02 -11.91
C GLU A 113 25.07 0.67 -13.23
N ARG A 114 25.31 1.48 -14.26
CA ARG A 114 25.11 1.06 -15.64
C ARG A 114 26.23 0.07 -16.00
N GLY A 115 26.00 -1.22 -15.79
CA GLY A 115 26.71 -2.25 -16.57
C GLY A 115 26.22 -2.19 -18.04
N THR A 116 27.02 -2.41 -19.07
CA THR A 116 28.14 -3.36 -19.14
C THR A 116 29.05 -3.09 -20.35
N GLY A 117 30.38 -3.21 -20.15
CA GLY A 117 31.39 -3.68 -21.12
C GLY A 117 32.12 -2.62 -21.98
N GLU A 118 33.45 -2.55 -22.12
CA GLU A 118 34.62 -3.30 -21.61
C GLU A 118 35.91 -2.51 -22.06
N PRO A 119 37.18 -2.95 -21.84
CA PRO A 119 38.22 -2.14 -21.17
C PRO A 119 39.50 -1.82 -22.00
N LEU A 120 40.48 -1.16 -21.33
CA LEU A 120 41.87 -0.83 -21.75
C LEU A 120 41.96 0.36 -22.73
N SER A 121 42.81 1.38 -22.60
CA SER A 121 44.19 1.45 -22.15
C SER A 121 44.60 2.94 -22.08
N GLN A 122 45.34 3.36 -21.05
CA GLN A 122 46.62 4.05 -21.26
C GLN A 122 47.40 4.21 -19.96
N ARG A 123 48.55 3.53 -19.94
CA ARG A 123 49.70 3.82 -19.06
C ARG A 123 50.36 5.13 -19.51
N GLU A 124 50.71 5.94 -18.50
CA GLU A 124 51.96 6.71 -18.37
C GLU A 124 52.29 7.77 -19.43
N THR A 125 52.44 9.03 -18.99
CA THR A 125 53.73 9.76 -18.99
C THR A 125 53.71 10.78 -17.87
#